data_AF-A0A1I2KN18-F1
#
_entry.id   AF-A0A1I2KN18-F1
#
_cell.length_a   1.000
_cell.length_b   1.000
_cell.length_c   1.000
_cell.angle_alpha   90.00
_cell.angle_beta   90.00
_cell.angle_gamma   90.00
#
_symmetry.space_group_name_H-M   'P 1'
#
loop_
_entity.id
_entity.type
_entity.pdbx_description
1 polymer ?
#
loop_
_entity_poly.entity_id
_entity_poly.type
_entity_poly.pdbx_seq_one_letter_code
_entity_poly.pdbx_strand_id
1 'polypeptide(L)' 'MLRTITGISVLNVGGGKRINVTSDIIDNNGILKENNHKDSFFVIDQDMKTKVEELEALVSAKLNVINPIE' A
#
# COMPACT_ATOMS: atom_id res chain seq x y z
N MET A 1 12.86 11.59 14.42
CA MET A 1 13.06 10.47 13.48
C MET A 1 11.85 10.43 12.58
N LEU A 2 12.06 10.51 11.27
CA LEU A 2 10.99 10.51 10.27
C LEU A 2 10.96 9.14 9.61
N ARG A 3 9.75 8.59 9.44
CA ARG A 3 9.52 7.38 8.67
C ARG A 3 9.13 7.77 7.26
N THR A 4 9.94 7.38 6.29
CA THR A 4 9.72 7.67 4.88
C THR A 4 9.21 6.41 4.19
N ILE A 5 8.03 6.48 3.58
CA ILE A 5 7.48 5.38 2.79
C ILE A 5 8.30 5.25 1.50
N THR A 6 8.82 4.05 1.25
CA THR A 6 9.60 3.70 0.06
C THR A 6 8.85 2.76 -0.87
N GLY A 7 7.78 2.12 -0.41
CA GLY A 7 6.93 1.28 -1.25
C GLY A 7 5.56 1.03 -0.65
N ILE A 8 4.56 0.91 -1.52
CA ILE A 8 3.20 0.52 -1.16
C ILE A 8 2.73 -0.54 -2.15
N SER A 9 2.08 -1.60 -1.66
CA SER A 9 1.36 -2.55 -2.50
C SER A 9 -0.02 -2.85 -1.92
N VAL A 10 -1.02 -2.92 -2.79
CA VAL A 10 -2.35 -3.44 -2.48
C VAL A 10 -2.40 -4.92 -2.84
N LEU A 11 -2.91 -5.74 -1.93
CA LEU A 11 -3.05 -7.18 -2.09
C LEU A 11 -4.49 -7.60 -1.83
N ASN A 12 -5.08 -8.33 -2.78
CA ASN A 12 -6.32 -9.06 -2.56
C ASN A 12 -5.97 -10.40 -1.90
N VAL A 13 -6.49 -10.64 -0.70
CA VAL A 13 -6.26 -11.86 0.09
C VAL A 13 -7.62 -12.44 0.47
N GLY A 14 -7.67 -13.75 0.81
CA GLY A 14 -8.92 -14.50 1.08
C GLY A 14 -9.77 -14.06 2.29
N GLY A 15 -9.69 -12.80 2.71
CA GLY A 15 -10.52 -12.14 3.71
C GLY A 15 -10.64 -10.63 3.48
N GLY A 16 -10.35 -10.13 2.27
CA GLY A 16 -10.43 -8.72 1.89
C GLY A 16 -9.11 -8.15 1.37
N LYS A 17 -8.97 -6.83 1.43
CA LYS A 17 -7.79 -6.11 0.90
C LYS A 17 -6.78 -5.83 2.01
N ARG A 18 -5.49 -6.02 1.73
CA ARG A 18 -4.36 -5.69 2.63
C ARG A 18 -3.43 -4.69 1.95
N ILE A 19 -3.02 -3.66 2.68
CA ILE A 19 -1.96 -2.76 2.26
C ILE A 19 -0.66 -3.19 2.95
N ASN A 20 0.40 -3.37 2.16
CA ASN A 20 1.75 -3.49 2.67
C ASN A 20 2.50 -2.19 2.41
N VAL A 21 3.24 -1.73 3.41
CA VAL A 21 4.06 -0.52 3.35
C VAL A 21 5.49 -0.89 3.68
N THR A 22 6.42 -0.50 2.82
CA THR A 22 7.85 -0.52 3.14
C THR A 22 8.29 0.90 3.45
N SER A 23 9.09 1.06 4.50
CA SER A 23 9.58 2.36 4.91
C SER A 23 10.99 2.29 5.50
N ASP A 24 11.67 3.43 5.43
CA ASP A 24 12.98 3.65 6.03
C ASP A 24 12.87 4.71 7.13
N ILE A 25 13.76 4.65 8.12
CA ILE A 25 13.87 5.65 9.18
C ILE A 25 15.09 6.51 8.90
N ILE A 26 14.83 7.80 8.69
CA ILE A 26 15.85 8.81 8.44
C ILE A 26 15.88 9.77 9.64
N ASP A 27 17.07 10.09 10.11
CA ASP A 27 17.24 11.10 11.16
C ASP A 27 17.06 12.53 10.61
N ASN A 28 17.06 13.52 11.50
CA ASN A 28 16.81 14.91 11.11
C ASN A 28 17.93 15.52 10.25
N ASN A 29 19.08 14.84 10.13
CA ASN A 29 20.21 15.26 9.30
C ASN A 29 20.23 14.54 7.95
N GLY A 30 19.20 13.74 7.63
CA GLY A 30 19.13 12.98 6.39
C GLY A 30 19.93 11.68 6.41
N ILE A 31 20.42 11.23 7.57
CA ILE A 31 21.19 9.99 7.69
C ILE A 31 20.24 8.82 7.92
N LEU A 32 20.40 7.78 7.11
CA LEU A 32 19.67 6.51 7.24
C LEU A 32 20.02 5.83 8.57
N LYS A 33 19.01 5.49 9.37
CA LYS A 33 19.16 4.76 10.64
C LYS A 33 18.69 3.33 10.54
N GLU A 34 17.55 3.11 9.91
CA GLU A 34 16.96 1.80 9.68
C GLU A 34 16.35 1.78 8.29
N ASN A 35 16.31 0.61 7.65
CA ASN A 35 15.73 0.45 6.33
C ASN A 35 14.85 -0.78 6.24
N ASN A 36 14.05 -0.84 5.16
CA ASN A 36 13.29 -2.02 4.78
C ASN A 36 12.32 -2.51 5.87
N HIS A 37 11.82 -1.58 6.69
CA HIS A 37 10.79 -1.87 7.68
C HIS A 37 9.47 -2.13 6.96
N LYS A 38 8.84 -3.28 7.25
CA LYS A 38 7.62 -3.72 6.59
C LYS A 38 6.46 -3.72 7.56
N ASP A 39 5.51 -2.84 7.31
CA ASP A 39 4.23 -2.82 7.98
C ASP A 39 3.14 -3.32 7.04
N SER A 40 2.05 -3.82 7.61
CA SER A 40 0.90 -4.19 6.81
C SER A 40 -0.37 -4.24 7.65
N PHE A 41 -1.49 -3.94 7.01
CA PHE A 41 -2.77 -3.89 7.68
C PHE A 41 -3.92 -4.18 6.71
N PHE A 42 -5.01 -4.71 7.25
CA PHE A 42 -6.24 -4.89 6.50
C PHE A 42 -6.94 -3.55 6.29
N VAL A 43 -7.45 -3.35 5.07
CA VAL A 43 -8.25 -2.18 4.73
C VAL A 43 -9.66 -2.41 5.26
N ILE A 44 -9.89 -1.99 6.51
CA ILE A 44 -11.19 -2.12 7.18
C ILE A 44 -12.04 -0.86 7.10
N ASP A 45 -11.38 0.30 7.07
CA ASP A 45 -12.00 1.62 6.97
C ASP A 45 -12.70 1.82 5.62
N GLN A 46 -13.90 2.41 5.63
CA GLN A 46 -14.75 2.48 4.45
C GLN A 46 -14.22 3.49 3.41
N ASP A 47 -13.68 4.63 3.84
CA ASP A 47 -13.12 5.63 2.93
C ASP A 47 -11.89 5.05 2.22
N MET A 48 -10.99 4.42 3.00
CA MET A 48 -9.82 3.77 2.43
C MET A 48 -10.16 2.61 1.49
N LYS A 49 -11.17 1.77 1.81
CA LYS A 49 -11.67 0.73 0.88
C LYS A 49 -12.08 1.33 -0.46
N THR A 50 -12.88 2.39 -0.41
CA THR A 50 -13.36 3.08 -1.61
C THR A 50 -12.20 3.58 -2.47
N LYS A 51 -11.19 4.20 -1.85
CA LYS A 51 -10.00 4.70 -2.56
C LYS A 51 -9.16 3.59 -3.18
N VAL A 52 -9.05 2.45 -2.50
CA VAL A 52 -8.34 1.29 -3.03
C VAL A 52 -9.07 0.70 -4.24
N GLU A 53 -10.39 0.59 -4.18
CA GLU A 53 -11.21 0.10 -5.29
C GLU A 53 -11.15 1.04 -6.51
N GLU A 54 -11.18 2.35 -6.29
CA GLU A 54 -10.96 3.35 -7.34
C GLU A 54 -9.58 3.17 -8.01
N LEU A 55 -8.52 2.96 -7.22
CA LEU A 55 -7.17 2.70 -7.74
C LEU A 55 -7.12 1.42 -8.59
N GLU A 56 -7.72 0.33 -8.11
CA GLU A 56 -7.75 -0.95 -8.83
C GLU A 56 -8.50 -0.85 -10.17
N ALA A 57 -9.60 -0.09 -10.20
CA ALA A 57 -10.34 0.18 -11.43
C ALA A 57 -9.48 0.97 -12.45
N LEU A 58 -8.76 1.99 -11.99
CA LEU A 58 -7.84 2.77 -12.83
C LEU A 58 -6.71 1.91 -13.40
N VAL A 59 -6.12 1.03 -12.59
CA VAL A 59 -5.07 0.09 -13.03
C VAL A 59 -5.61 -0.90 -14.06
N SER A 60 -6.79 -1.48 -13.81
CA SER A 60 -7.46 -2.41 -14.73
C SER A 60 -7.71 -1.78 -16.10
N ALA A 61 -8.27 -0.57 -16.11
CA ALA A 61 -8.50 0.20 -17.33
C ALA A 61 -7.20 0.54 -18.05
N LYS A 62 -6.15 0.94 -17.32
CA LYS A 62 -4.85 1.29 -17.91
C LYS A 62 -4.17 0.10 -18.58
N LEU A 63 -4.29 -1.09 -18.00
CA LEU A 63 -3.66 -2.31 -18.48
C LEU A 63 -4.56 -3.11 -19.44
N ASN A 64 -5.79 -2.66 -19.72
CA ASN A 64 -6.81 -3.38 -20.48
C ASN A 64 -7.04 -4.81 -19.96
N VAL A 65 -7.02 -4.96 -18.63
CA VAL A 65 -7.29 -6.24 -17.96
C VAL A 65 -8.56 -6.10 -17.15
N ILE A 66 -9.33 -7.18 -17.09
CA ILE A 66 -10.43 -7.30 -16.14
C ILE A 66 -9.80 -7.83 -14.87
N ASN A 67 -9.84 -7.05 -13.79
CA ASN A 67 -9.55 -7.59 -12.48
C ASN A 67 -10.60 -8.68 -12.20
N PRO A 68 -10.20 -9.94 -11.97
CA PRO A 68 -11.13 -10.92 -11.46
C PRO A 68 -11.56 -10.44 -10.07
N ILE A 69 -12.71 -9.78 -10.00
CA ILE A 69 -13.36 -9.51 -8.72
C ILE A 69 -13.81 -10.88 -8.20
N GLU A 70 -13.53 -11.11 -6.92
CA GLU A 70 -13.89 -12.31 -6.13
C GLU A 70 -15.34 -12.78 -6.33
#